data_AF-A0A7J3WXS2-F1
#
_entry.id   AF-A0A7J3WXS2-F1
#
_cell.length_a   1.000
_cell.length_b   1.000
_cell.length_c   1.000
_cell.angle_alpha   90.00
_cell.angle_beta   90.00
_cell.angle_gamma   90.00
#
_symmetry.space_group_name_H-M   'P 1'
#
loop_
_entity.id
_entity.type
_entity.pdbx_description
1 polymer ?
#
loop_
_entity_poly.entity_id
_entity_poly.type
_entity_poly.pdbx_seq_one_letter_code
_entity_poly.pdbx_strand_id
1 'polypeptide(L)'
;MKAYVLSIISPRGGLVQALNAVKSSKIVREAYLIYGTYDLICKIEFENFSQVDTFLDMLQENGLQDSNTLMVKEGGLSFEREDCDRIEKCAYIFGKIKRPSVPKFWENHLKSIKSVMEAHELYGLYDVVISVSEDARTDFYNQVFKQLWLLTEVNLTATHTMFTVKL
;
A
#
# COMPACT_ATOMS: atom_id res chain seq x y z
N MET A 1 -10.61 11.53 2.54
CA MET A 1 -9.14 11.41 2.68
C MET A 1 -8.76 9.93 2.61
N LYS A 2 -7.52 9.62 2.19
CA LYS A 2 -7.03 8.24 2.06
C LYS A 2 -5.72 8.05 2.84
N ALA A 3 -5.53 6.88 3.42
CA ALA A 3 -4.28 6.49 4.05
C ALA A 3 -4.01 4.99 3.90
N TYR A 4 -2.73 4.63 4.00
CA TYR A 4 -2.28 3.25 4.13
C TYR A 4 -1.76 3.05 5.54
N VAL A 5 -2.38 2.13 6.28
CA VAL A 5 -1.94 1.77 7.63
C VAL A 5 -1.16 0.47 7.54
N LEU A 6 0.12 0.54 7.91
CA LEU A 6 1.00 -0.61 8.04
C LEU A 6 1.07 -1.01 9.50
N SER A 7 0.85 -2.29 9.81
CA SER A 7 0.68 -2.75 11.19
C SER A 7 1.56 -3.96 11.48
N ILE A 8 2.17 -3.97 12.67
CA ILE A 8 2.83 -5.13 13.27
C ILE A 8 1.87 -5.73 14.29
N ILE A 9 1.59 -7.03 14.18
CA ILE A 9 0.59 -7.72 15.00
C ILE A 9 1.27 -8.75 15.91
N SER A 10 0.96 -8.70 17.19
CA SER A 10 1.47 -9.62 18.20
C SER A 10 0.33 -10.07 19.14
N PRO A 11 0.21 -11.38 19.45
CA PRO A 11 1.06 -12.49 19.01
C PRO A 11 0.78 -12.91 17.56
N ARG A 12 1.72 -13.63 16.92
CA ARG A 12 1.57 -14.12 15.54
C ARG A 12 0.30 -14.95 15.27
N GLY A 13 -0.25 -15.59 16.30
CA GLY A 13 -1.53 -16.31 16.19
C GLY A 13 -2.74 -15.40 15.92
N GLY A 14 -2.62 -14.09 16.17
CA GLY A 14 -3.68 -13.09 16.00
C GLY A 14 -3.80 -12.51 14.59
N LEU A 15 -2.91 -12.88 13.65
CA LEU A 15 -2.88 -12.27 12.30
C LEU A 15 -4.20 -12.38 11.55
N VAL A 16 -4.78 -13.59 11.50
CA VAL A 16 -6.04 -13.84 10.79
C VAL A 16 -7.20 -13.15 11.50
N GLN A 17 -7.19 -13.12 12.83
CA GLN A 17 -8.20 -12.41 13.62
C GLN A 17 -8.16 -10.91 13.33
N ALA A 18 -6.97 -10.30 13.38
CA ALA A 18 -6.78 -8.89 13.07
C ALA A 18 -7.23 -8.56 11.64
N LEU A 19 -6.87 -9.39 10.65
CA LEU A 19 -7.33 -9.21 9.27
C LEU A 19 -8.86 -9.24 9.15
N ASN A 20 -9.51 -10.20 9.81
CA ASN A 20 -10.97 -10.32 9.77
C ASN A 20 -11.65 -9.15 10.49
N ALA A 21 -11.09 -8.69 11.60
CA ALA A 21 -11.58 -7.53 12.33
C ALA A 21 -11.50 -6.27 11.46
N VAL A 22 -10.36 -5.98 10.82
CA VAL A 22 -10.24 -4.79 9.97
C VAL A 22 -11.16 -4.83 8.76
N LYS A 23 -11.35 -5.99 8.12
CA LYS A 23 -12.26 -6.13 6.98
C LYS A 23 -13.72 -5.84 7.33
N SER A 24 -14.10 -5.92 8.60
CA SER A 24 -15.46 -5.58 9.05
C SER A 24 -15.69 -4.06 9.17
N SER A 25 -14.61 -3.26 9.18
CA SER A 25 -14.70 -1.81 9.32
C SER A 25 -15.13 -1.14 8.01
N LYS A 26 -16.08 -0.20 8.11
CA LYS A 26 -16.63 0.52 6.94
C LYS A 26 -15.62 1.44 6.24
N ILE A 27 -14.59 1.88 6.96
CA ILE A 27 -13.56 2.77 6.40
C ILE A 27 -12.46 2.01 5.66
N VAL A 28 -12.39 0.68 5.81
CA VAL A 28 -11.39 -0.16 5.16
C VAL A 28 -11.86 -0.50 3.75
N ARG A 29 -11.08 -0.10 2.75
CA ARG A 29 -11.32 -0.43 1.34
C ARG A 29 -10.66 -1.73 0.95
N GLU A 30 -9.42 -1.91 1.40
CA GLU A 30 -8.64 -3.11 1.14
C GLU A 30 -7.81 -3.46 2.38
N ALA A 31 -7.61 -4.75 2.63
CA ALA A 31 -6.74 -5.23 3.70
C ALA A 31 -6.11 -6.57 3.35
N TYR A 32 -4.81 -6.69 3.56
CA TYR A 32 -4.02 -7.87 3.26
C TYR A 32 -3.00 -8.15 4.36
N LEU A 33 -2.79 -9.44 4.68
CA LEU A 33 -1.55 -9.84 5.32
C LEU A 33 -0.41 -9.73 4.31
N ILE A 34 0.76 -9.29 4.77
CA ILE A 34 1.93 -9.06 3.93
C ILE A 34 3.18 -9.68 4.53
N TYR A 35 4.11 -10.08 3.66
CA TYR A 35 5.47 -10.46 4.05
C TYR A 35 6.38 -9.24 4.06
N GLY A 36 7.06 -8.99 5.19
CA GLY A 36 8.04 -7.92 5.30
C GLY A 36 8.26 -7.47 6.73
N THR A 37 8.49 -6.16 6.90
CA THR A 37 8.67 -5.49 8.21
C THR A 37 7.36 -5.25 8.95
N TYR A 38 6.24 -5.38 8.24
CA TYR A 38 4.87 -5.27 8.76
C TYR A 38 4.13 -6.53 8.41
N ASP A 39 3.10 -6.84 9.18
CA ASP A 39 2.30 -8.06 9.02
C ASP A 39 0.98 -7.82 8.28
N LEU A 40 0.44 -6.60 8.39
CA LEU A 40 -0.85 -6.21 7.83
C LEU A 40 -0.74 -4.84 7.15
N ILE A 41 -1.38 -4.71 5.98
CA ILE A 41 -1.61 -3.43 5.30
C ILE A 41 -3.10 -3.21 5.12
N CYS A 42 -3.57 -2.00 5.43
CA CYS A 42 -4.94 -1.58 5.22
C CYS A 42 -4.97 -0.27 4.42
N LYS A 43 -5.73 -0.24 3.32
CA LYS A 43 -6.12 0.99 2.64
C LYS A 43 -7.41 1.48 3.28
N ILE A 44 -7.38 2.66 3.89
CA ILE A 44 -8.53 3.27 4.55
C ILE A 44 -8.96 4.56 3.84
N GLU A 45 -10.26 4.80 3.83
CA GLU A 45 -10.88 6.03 3.35
C GLU A 45 -11.80 6.58 4.43
N PHE A 46 -11.59 7.84 4.79
CA PHE A 46 -12.22 8.47 5.95
C PHE A 46 -12.49 9.95 5.71
N GLU A 47 -13.43 10.50 6.47
CA GLU A 47 -13.89 11.89 6.39
C GLU A 47 -13.18 12.78 7.41
N ASN A 48 -12.75 12.23 8.54
CA ASN A 48 -12.08 12.96 9.61
C ASN A 48 -11.11 12.06 10.39
N PHE A 49 -10.16 12.67 11.10
CA PHE A 49 -9.10 11.95 11.81
C PHE A 49 -9.62 11.08 12.97
N SER A 50 -10.76 11.42 13.58
CA SER A 50 -11.35 10.61 14.65
C SER A 50 -11.71 9.20 14.18
N GLN A 51 -12.07 9.03 12.90
CA GLN A 51 -12.30 7.70 12.33
C GLN A 51 -11.01 6.87 12.22
N VAL A 52 -9.87 7.51 12.00
CA VAL A 52 -8.55 6.86 12.00
C VAL A 52 -8.20 6.42 13.41
N ASP A 53 -8.43 7.27 14.41
CA ASP A 53 -8.19 6.93 15.82
C ASP A 53 -9.03 5.72 16.25
N THR A 54 -10.34 5.72 15.95
CA THR A 54 -11.22 4.57 16.23
C THR A 54 -10.77 3.30 15.51
N PHE A 55 -10.22 3.42 14.30
CA PHE A 55 -9.68 2.28 13.56
C PHE A 55 -8.40 1.73 14.20
N LEU A 56 -7.51 2.61 14.68
CA LEU A 56 -6.29 2.22 15.40
C LEU A 56 -6.62 1.58 16.75
N ASP A 57 -7.62 2.09 17.49
CA ASP A 57 -8.10 1.49 18.74
C ASP A 57 -8.62 0.07 18.50
N MET A 58 -9.43 -0.14 17.45
CA MET A 58 -9.88 -1.48 17.05
C MET A 58 -8.71 -2.41 16.69
N LEU A 59 -7.69 -1.90 16.01
CA LEU A 59 -6.47 -2.67 15.74
C LEU A 59 -5.73 -3.05 17.04
N GLN A 60 -5.63 -2.14 18.02
CA GLN A 60 -5.03 -2.40 19.33
C GLN A 60 -5.75 -3.53 20.08
N GLU A 61 -7.09 -3.53 20.07
CA GLU A 61 -7.89 -4.62 20.63
C GLU A 61 -7.63 -5.98 19.94
N ASN A 62 -7.14 -5.95 18.71
CA ASN A 62 -6.80 -7.12 17.91
C ASN A 62 -5.28 -7.39 17.80
N GLY A 63 -4.50 -6.90 18.76
CA GLY A 63 -3.08 -7.25 18.91
C GLY A 63 -2.12 -6.35 18.13
N LEU A 64 -2.50 -5.12 17.79
CA LEU A 64 -1.55 -4.15 17.24
C LEU A 64 -0.42 -3.88 18.24
N GLN A 65 0.81 -4.16 17.82
CA GLN A 65 2.00 -3.82 18.56
C GLN A 65 2.55 -2.45 18.13
N ASP A 66 2.57 -2.19 16.83
CA ASP A 66 3.05 -0.94 16.26
C ASP A 66 2.37 -0.67 14.92
N SER A 67 2.26 0.60 14.53
CA SER A 67 1.67 1.01 13.25
C SER A 67 2.35 2.22 12.63
N ASN A 68 2.28 2.30 11.31
CA ASN A 68 2.66 3.48 10.56
C ASN A 68 1.51 3.88 9.63
N THR A 69 0.93 5.05 9.87
CA THR A 69 -0.17 5.61 9.07
C THR A 69 0.38 6.56 8.02
N LEU A 70 0.36 6.12 6.77
CA LEU A 70 0.87 6.83 5.61
C LEU A 70 -0.27 7.57 4.91
N MET A 71 -0.37 8.86 5.15
CA MET A 71 -1.40 9.73 4.57
C MET A 71 -1.14 9.96 3.08
N VAL A 72 -2.16 9.75 2.23
CA VAL A 72 -2.07 10.10 0.81
C VAL A 72 -2.08 11.62 0.66
N LYS A 73 -1.11 12.14 -0.10
CA LYS A 73 -0.97 13.58 -0.33
C LYS A 73 -1.92 14.05 -1.42
N GLU A 74 -2.72 15.05 -1.08
CA GLU A 74 -3.60 15.72 -2.05
C GLU A 74 -2.77 16.55 -3.06
N GLY A 75 -3.15 16.48 -4.34
CA GLY A 75 -2.48 17.21 -5.42
C GLY A 75 -1.11 16.66 -5.87
N GLY A 76 -0.65 15.55 -5.28
CA GLY A 76 0.54 14.81 -5.70
C GLY A 76 0.26 13.76 -6.78
N LEU A 77 1.22 12.87 -7.02
CA LEU A 77 0.98 11.64 -7.81
C LEU A 77 -0.19 10.86 -7.16
N SER A 78 -1.27 10.64 -7.88
CA SER A 78 -2.39 9.85 -7.36
C SER A 78 -3.28 9.34 -8.49
N PHE A 79 -3.36 8.02 -8.63
CA PHE A 79 -4.33 7.39 -9.54
C PHE A 79 -4.73 6.00 -9.05
N GLU A 80 -5.94 5.59 -9.41
CA GLU A 80 -6.50 4.25 -9.22
C GLU A 80 -7.13 3.81 -10.54
N ARG A 81 -6.96 2.54 -10.95
CA ARG A 81 -7.69 1.98 -12.09
C ARG A 81 -9.16 1.72 -11.72
N GLU A 82 -10.05 1.72 -12.71
CA GLU A 82 -11.50 1.57 -12.50
C GLU A 82 -11.89 0.30 -11.71
N ASP A 83 -11.19 -0.82 -11.95
CA ASP A 83 -11.42 -2.08 -11.25
C ASP A 83 -10.44 -2.32 -10.08
N CYS A 84 -9.82 -1.26 -9.54
CA CYS A 84 -8.83 -1.40 -8.48
C CYS A 84 -9.38 -2.19 -7.29
N ASP A 85 -10.51 -1.79 -6.74
CA ASP A 85 -11.09 -2.43 -5.54
C ASP A 85 -11.62 -3.86 -5.80
N ARG A 86 -11.71 -4.30 -7.07
CA ARG A 86 -12.22 -5.62 -7.45
C ARG A 86 -11.11 -6.64 -7.71
N ILE A 87 -9.89 -6.17 -7.95
CA ILE A 87 -8.77 -7.02 -8.32
C ILE A 87 -7.87 -7.17 -7.10
N GLU A 88 -7.66 -8.41 -6.66
CA GLU A 88 -6.74 -8.69 -5.56
C GLU A 88 -5.32 -8.19 -5.88
N LYS A 89 -4.58 -7.78 -4.84
CA LYS A 89 -3.19 -7.34 -4.98
C LYS A 89 -2.23 -8.45 -4.60
N CYS A 90 -1.18 -8.66 -5.40
CA CYS A 90 -0.08 -9.55 -5.00
C CYS A 90 1.02 -8.85 -4.21
N ALA A 91 1.15 -7.53 -4.35
CA ALA A 91 2.21 -6.78 -3.71
C ALA A 91 1.89 -5.29 -3.57
N TYR A 92 2.55 -4.68 -2.59
CA TYR A 92 2.67 -3.25 -2.42
C TYR A 92 4.15 -2.86 -2.47
N ILE A 93 4.47 -1.88 -3.31
CA ILE A 93 5.83 -1.37 -3.47
C ILE A 93 5.88 0.03 -2.88
N PHE A 94 6.77 0.22 -1.91
CA PHE A 94 7.04 1.49 -1.26
C PHE A 94 8.35 2.08 -1.75
N GLY A 95 8.31 3.33 -2.21
CA GLY A 95 9.46 4.00 -2.80
C GLY A 95 9.87 5.27 -2.05
N LYS A 96 11.17 5.56 -2.06
CA LYS A 96 11.73 6.88 -1.73
C LYS A 96 12.22 7.58 -2.99
N ILE A 97 11.69 8.76 -3.26
CA ILE A 97 11.93 9.50 -4.51
C ILE A 97 13.11 10.45 -4.31
N LYS A 98 14.06 10.42 -5.25
CA LYS A 98 15.15 11.39 -5.36
C LYS A 98 14.58 12.74 -5.81
N ARG A 99 14.92 13.82 -5.09
CA ARG A 99 14.45 15.17 -5.42
C ARG A 99 15.42 15.90 -6.36
N PRO A 100 14.93 16.79 -7.24
CA PRO A 100 13.52 17.17 -7.43
C PRO A 100 12.70 16.07 -8.12
N SER A 101 11.49 15.80 -7.62
CA SER A 101 10.60 14.81 -8.22
C SER A 101 9.87 15.40 -9.43
N VAL A 102 9.51 14.56 -10.40
CA VAL A 102 8.67 14.92 -11.56
C VAL A 102 7.37 14.09 -11.51
N PRO A 103 6.38 14.45 -10.67
CA PRO A 103 5.23 13.59 -10.38
C PRO A 103 4.41 13.19 -11.61
N LYS A 104 4.26 14.10 -12.59
CA LYS A 104 3.53 13.82 -13.84
C LYS A 104 4.19 12.75 -14.72
N PHE A 105 5.52 12.69 -14.73
CA PHE A 105 6.24 11.65 -15.48
C PHE A 105 6.00 10.27 -14.86
N TRP A 106 6.05 10.22 -13.54
CA TRP A 106 5.79 9.01 -12.76
C TRP A 106 4.39 8.47 -12.99
N GLU A 107 3.38 9.34 -12.97
CA GLU A 107 2.00 8.93 -13.16
C GLU A 107 1.79 8.26 -14.51
N ASN A 108 2.29 8.86 -15.59
CA ASN A 108 2.18 8.31 -16.95
C ASN A 108 2.92 6.97 -17.09
N HIS A 109 4.13 6.87 -16.53
CA HIS A 109 4.90 5.63 -16.56
C HIS A 109 4.20 4.51 -15.80
N LEU A 110 3.77 4.78 -14.56
CA LEU A 110 3.09 3.79 -13.72
C LEU A 110 1.76 3.35 -14.34
N LYS A 111 0.99 4.28 -14.93
CA LYS A 111 -0.24 3.94 -15.69
C LYS A 111 0.03 3.04 -16.90
N SER A 112 1.21 3.13 -17.51
CA SER A 112 1.58 2.28 -18.66
C SER A 112 1.86 0.82 -18.25
N ILE A 113 2.21 0.58 -16.98
CA ILE A 113 2.42 -0.77 -16.46
C ILE A 113 1.05 -1.38 -16.16
N LYS A 114 0.62 -2.33 -16.99
CA LYS A 114 -0.72 -2.94 -16.92
C LYS A 114 -1.05 -3.47 -15.52
N SER A 115 -0.08 -4.11 -14.87
CA SER A 115 -0.25 -4.76 -13.57
C SER A 115 -0.21 -3.80 -12.38
N VAL A 116 0.15 -2.52 -12.58
CA VAL A 116 0.05 -1.50 -11.53
C VAL A 116 -1.40 -1.04 -11.44
N MET A 117 -2.03 -1.22 -10.28
CA MET A 117 -3.44 -0.94 -10.06
C MET A 117 -3.69 0.46 -9.53
N GLU A 118 -2.81 0.93 -8.65
CA GLU A 118 -2.85 2.30 -8.13
C GLU A 118 -1.45 2.76 -7.74
N ALA A 119 -1.28 4.07 -7.65
CA ALA A 119 -0.13 4.66 -7.00
C ALA A 119 -0.46 6.01 -6.38
N HIS A 120 0.12 6.27 -5.21
CA HIS A 120 -0.12 7.48 -4.44
C HIS A 120 1.15 8.04 -3.83
N GLU A 121 1.33 9.35 -3.92
CA GLU A 121 2.31 10.09 -3.13
C GLU A 121 1.86 10.11 -1.67
N LEU A 122 2.80 9.90 -0.76
CA LEU A 122 2.55 9.73 0.67
C LEU A 122 3.29 10.80 1.49
N TYR A 123 2.74 11.13 2.65
CA TYR A 123 3.49 11.77 3.73
C TYR A 123 4.16 10.71 4.62
N GLY A 124 5.42 10.93 4.96
CA GLY A 124 6.12 10.17 6.00
C GLY A 124 7.31 9.33 5.51
N LEU A 125 7.38 8.08 6.00
CA LEU A 125 8.54 7.21 5.82
C LEU A 125 8.76 6.80 4.36
N TYR A 126 7.71 6.74 3.55
CA TYR A 126 7.79 6.49 2.11
C TYR A 126 7.21 7.68 1.37
N ASP A 127 7.69 7.93 0.16
CA ASP A 127 7.19 9.03 -0.66
C ASP A 127 6.12 8.55 -1.64
N VAL A 128 6.10 7.26 -1.97
CA VAL A 128 5.10 6.65 -2.87
C VAL A 128 4.76 5.22 -2.42
N VAL A 129 3.50 4.85 -2.58
CA VAL A 129 3.02 3.46 -2.57
C VAL A 129 2.45 3.11 -3.93
N ILE A 130 2.70 1.89 -4.39
CA ILE A 130 2.22 1.34 -5.66
C ILE A 130 1.61 -0.03 -5.36
N SER A 131 0.35 -0.26 -5.74
CA SER A 131 -0.26 -1.60 -5.61
C SER A 131 -0.23 -2.34 -6.94
N VAL A 132 -0.05 -3.66 -6.85
CA VAL A 132 0.16 -4.53 -8.01
C VAL A 132 -0.88 -5.65 -8.04
N SER A 133 -1.52 -5.86 -9.18
CA SER A 133 -2.54 -6.89 -9.39
C SER A 133 -2.02 -8.30 -9.15
N GLU A 134 -2.87 -9.18 -8.63
CA GLU A 134 -2.58 -10.59 -8.37
C GLU A 134 -2.11 -11.35 -9.62
N ASP A 135 -2.60 -10.98 -10.81
CA ASP A 135 -2.22 -11.55 -12.11
C ASP A 135 -0.72 -11.48 -12.40
N ALA A 136 0.01 -10.55 -11.77
CA ALA A 136 1.44 -10.41 -11.96
C ALA A 136 2.28 -11.30 -11.04
N ARG A 137 1.69 -12.01 -10.06
CA ARG A 137 2.47 -12.74 -9.04
C ARG A 137 3.44 -13.75 -9.66
N THR A 138 3.00 -14.49 -10.67
CA THR A 138 3.78 -15.59 -11.28
C THR A 138 4.94 -15.10 -12.13
N ASP A 139 4.87 -13.87 -12.65
CA ASP A 139 5.89 -13.27 -13.50
C ASP A 139 6.17 -11.81 -13.09
N PHE A 140 6.30 -11.61 -11.77
CA PHE A 140 6.41 -10.29 -11.16
C PHE A 140 7.63 -9.52 -11.70
N TYR A 141 8.73 -10.23 -11.96
CA TYR A 141 9.95 -9.63 -12.48
C TYR A 141 9.73 -8.95 -13.83
N ASN A 142 9.17 -9.66 -14.82
CA ASN A 142 9.03 -9.11 -16.17
C ASN A 142 7.85 -8.14 -16.27
N GLN A 143 6.74 -8.42 -15.59
CA GLN A 143 5.53 -7.60 -15.66
C GLN A 143 5.66 -6.28 -14.89
N VAL A 144 6.43 -6.26 -13.80
CA VAL A 144 6.45 -5.15 -12.85
C VAL A 144 7.86 -4.66 -12.58
N PHE A 145 8.74 -5.50 -12.03
CA PHE A 145 10.05 -5.05 -11.54
C PHE A 145 10.92 -4.46 -12.66
N LYS A 146 11.04 -5.14 -13.80
CA LYS A 146 11.81 -4.68 -14.97
C LYS A 146 11.29 -3.36 -15.53
N GLN A 147 9.97 -3.15 -15.52
CA GLN A 147 9.33 -1.91 -15.99
C GLN A 147 9.53 -0.77 -14.99
N LEU A 148 9.49 -1.06 -13.69
CA LEU A 148 9.78 -0.10 -12.62
C LEU A 148 11.27 0.24 -12.51
N TRP A 149 12.16 -0.66 -12.95
CA TRP A 149 13.61 -0.47 -12.86
C TRP A 149 14.09 0.82 -13.57
N LEU A 150 13.41 1.18 -14.67
CA LEU A 150 13.66 2.43 -15.39
C LEU A 150 13.40 3.67 -14.53
N LEU A 151 12.45 3.59 -13.58
CA LEU A 151 12.24 4.63 -12.57
C LEU A 151 13.27 4.55 -11.44
N THR A 152 13.70 3.34 -11.07
CA THR A 152 14.65 3.16 -9.95
C THR A 152 16.04 3.69 -10.24
N GLU A 153 16.55 3.52 -11.46
CA GLU A 153 17.90 3.97 -11.81
C GLU A 153 18.04 5.50 -11.83
N VAL A 154 16.95 6.21 -12.11
CA VAL A 154 17.00 7.66 -12.34
C VAL A 154 16.51 8.44 -11.12
N ASN A 155 15.47 7.94 -10.43
CA ASN A 155 14.67 8.77 -9.52
C ASN A 155 14.29 8.10 -8.18
N LEU A 156 14.77 6.89 -7.84
CA LEU A 156 14.55 6.29 -6.52
C LEU A 156 15.84 6.17 -5.73
N THR A 157 15.75 6.33 -4.41
CA THR A 157 16.85 6.04 -3.48
C THR A 157 16.67 4.71 -2.75
N ALA A 158 15.42 4.24 -2.60
CA ALA A 158 15.12 2.94 -2.03
C ALA A 158 13.75 2.44 -2.51
N THR A 159 13.62 1.12 -2.62
CA THR A 159 12.35 0.42 -2.90
C THR A 159 12.18 -0.76 -1.95
N HIS A 160 11.01 -0.86 -1.33
CA HIS A 160 10.63 -1.97 -0.47
C HIS A 160 9.38 -2.62 -1.04
N THR A 161 9.47 -3.90 -1.42
CA THR A 161 8.32 -4.65 -1.93
C THR A 161 7.81 -5.58 -0.85
N MET A 162 6.53 -5.47 -0.52
CA MET A 162 5.83 -6.33 0.44
C MET A 162 4.80 -7.16 -0.32
N PHE A 163 4.99 -8.47 -0.35
CA PHE A 163 4.07 -9.38 -1.04
C PHE A 163 2.89 -9.75 -0.13
N THR A 164 1.69 -9.80 -0.68
CA THR A 164 0.51 -10.25 0.06
C THR A 164 0.57 -11.77 0.26
N VAL A 165 0.08 -12.22 1.41
CA VAL A 165 -0.06 -13.63 1.76
C VAL A 165 -1.32 -14.18 1.10
N LYS A 166 -1.22 -15.34 0.45
CA LYS A 166 -2.39 -16.12 0.04
C LYS A 166 -2.91 -16.88 1.25
N LEU A 167 -4.15 -16.58 1.64
CA LEU A 167 -4.87 -17.26 2.71
C LEU A 167 -5.77 -18.34 2.14
#